data_AF-A0A8J5WD62-F1
#
_entry.id   AF-A0A8J5WD62-F1
#
_cell.length_a   1.000
_cell.length_b   1.000
_cell.length_c   1.000
_cell.angle_alpha   90.00
_cell.angle_beta   90.00
_cell.angle_gamma   90.00
#
_symmetry.space_group_name_H-M   'P 1'
#
loop_
_entity.id
_entity.type
_entity.pdbx_description
1 polymer ?
#
loop_
_entity_poly.entity_id
_entity_poly.type
_entity_poly.pdbx_seq_one_letter_code
_entity_poly.pdbx_strand_id
1 'polypeptide(L)'
;MWVFIRDALNWTRCPLNVDSFVEDFSNHKCLKGNLIKFWVFAGCVWTLWLFRNDMVFQDRVPSNIMSLLYRFLSILAQWLPLTPMRLKEDATRCLSSLHARARSITNQPRNASLSDL
;
A
#
# COMPACT_ATOMS: atom_id res chain seq x y z
N MET A 1 -1.96 -4.06 6.05
CA MET A 1 -1.40 -3.51 4.80
C MET A 1 -2.42 -3.51 3.67
N TRP A 2 -2.93 -4.68 3.27
CA TRP A 2 -3.85 -4.75 2.15
C TRP A 2 -5.19 -4.01 2.36
N VAL A 3 -5.75 -4.10 3.57
CA VAL A 3 -6.94 -3.32 3.98
C VAL A 3 -6.70 -1.82 3.84
N PHE A 4 -5.51 -1.34 4.22
CA PHE A 4 -5.13 0.07 4.07
C PHE A 4 -5.09 0.49 2.60
N ILE A 5 -4.48 -0.32 1.73
CA ILE A 5 -4.40 -0.05 0.28
C ILE A 5 -5.80 0.01 -0.34
N ARG A 6 -6.64 -0.98 -0.01
CA ARG A 6 -8.03 -1.05 -0.47
C ARG A 6 -8.81 0.20 -0.07
N ASP A 7 -8.74 0.59 1.20
CA ASP A 7 -9.45 1.74 1.73
C ASP A 7 -8.92 3.07 1.17
N ALA A 8 -7.61 3.18 0.92
CA ALA A 8 -7.02 4.39 0.36
C ALA A 8 -7.35 4.59 -1.13
N LEU A 9 -7.53 3.51 -1.88
CA LEU A 9 -7.75 3.53 -3.32
C LEU A 9 -9.18 3.20 -3.74
N ASN A 10 -10.09 3.00 -2.77
CA ASN A 10 -11.47 2.57 -2.97
C ASN A 10 -11.59 1.33 -3.89
N TRP A 11 -10.69 0.35 -3.74
CA TRP A 11 -10.76 -0.87 -4.52
C TRP A 11 -11.96 -1.73 -4.08
N THR A 12 -12.79 -2.11 -5.04
CA THR A 12 -14.04 -2.86 -4.83
C THR A 12 -13.82 -4.27 -4.30
N ARG A 13 -12.67 -4.88 -4.63
CA ARG A 13 -12.29 -6.21 -4.17
C ARG A 13 -10.85 -6.24 -3.66
N CYS A 14 -10.66 -7.09 -2.67
CA CYS A 14 -9.37 -7.46 -2.12
C CYS A 14 -9.01 -8.83 -2.69
N PRO A 15 -7.95 -8.98 -3.50
CA PRO A 15 -7.41 -10.29 -3.83
C PRO A 15 -7.07 -11.04 -2.54
N LEU A 16 -7.59 -12.25 -2.43
CA LEU A 16 -7.38 -13.14 -1.29
C LEU A 16 -6.20 -14.09 -1.53
N ASN A 17 -5.84 -14.29 -2.80
CA ASN A 17 -4.75 -15.13 -3.26
C ASN A 17 -4.17 -14.58 -4.58
N VAL A 18 -3.04 -15.13 -5.03
CA VAL A 18 -2.36 -14.70 -6.26
C VAL A 18 -3.27 -14.86 -7.48
N ASP A 19 -4.05 -15.93 -7.55
CA ASP A 19 -4.95 -16.19 -8.68
C ASP A 19 -6.05 -15.14 -8.80
N SER A 20 -6.70 -14.78 -7.69
CA SER A 20 -7.69 -13.70 -7.62
C SER A 20 -7.09 -12.33 -7.96
N PHE A 21 -5.81 -12.11 -7.65
CA PHE A 21 -5.10 -10.90 -8.07
C PHE A 21 -4.87 -10.89 -9.58
N VAL A 22 -4.45 -12.00 -10.17
CA VAL A 22 -4.26 -12.14 -11.62
C VAL A 22 -5.58 -12.01 -12.36
N GLU A 23 -6.67 -12.53 -11.81
CA GLU A 23 -8.02 -12.40 -12.36
C GLU A 23 -8.53 -10.95 -12.31
N ASP A 24 -8.40 -10.29 -11.16
CA ASP A 24 -8.73 -8.87 -11.02
C ASP A 24 -7.85 -7.99 -11.92
N PHE A 25 -6.59 -8.38 -12.15
CA PHE A 25 -5.67 -7.71 -13.07
C PHE A 25 -6.10 -7.91 -14.54
N SER A 26 -6.50 -9.11 -14.91
CA SER A 26 -6.86 -9.46 -16.30
C SER A 26 -8.22 -8.91 -16.72
N ASN A 27 -9.15 -8.72 -15.78
CA ASN A 27 -10.51 -8.28 -16.06
C ASN A 27 -10.66 -6.77 -16.35
N HIS A 28 -9.60 -5.96 -16.20
CA HIS A 28 -9.68 -4.53 -16.52
C HIS A 28 -9.23 -4.21 -17.94
N LYS A 29 -10.13 -3.54 -18.68
CA LYS A 29 -9.91 -3.08 -20.07
C LYS A 29 -8.79 -2.03 -20.23
N CYS A 30 -8.17 -1.56 -19.14
CA CYS A 30 -7.18 -0.48 -19.17
C CYS A 30 -5.82 -0.95 -18.65
N LEU A 31 -4.87 -1.13 -19.57
CA LEU A 31 -3.47 -1.50 -19.26
C LEU A 31 -2.80 -0.54 -18.28
N LYS A 32 -3.11 0.77 -18.35
CA LYS A 32 -2.53 1.77 -17.42
C LYS A 32 -2.97 1.52 -15.98
N GLY A 33 -4.26 1.29 -15.75
CA GLY A 33 -4.79 0.99 -14.41
C GLY A 33 -4.16 -0.27 -13.82
N ASN A 34 -3.98 -1.30 -14.64
CA ASN A 34 -3.31 -2.53 -14.24
C ASN A 34 -1.85 -2.29 -13.82
N LEU A 35 -1.09 -1.51 -14.60
CA LEU A 35 0.30 -1.19 -14.26
C LEU A 35 0.42 -0.42 -12.93
N ILE A 36 -0.52 0.47 -12.62
CA ILE A 36 -0.55 1.15 -11.31
C ILE A 36 -0.86 0.17 -10.18
N LYS A 37 -1.82 -0.75 -10.36
CA LYS A 37 -2.10 -1.80 -9.37
C LYS A 37 -0.88 -2.69 -9.13
N PHE A 38 -0.16 -3.06 -10.19
CA PHE A 38 1.07 -3.84 -10.09
C PHE A 38 2.16 -3.07 -9.35
N TRP A 39 2.34 -1.79 -9.66
CA TRP A 39 3.32 -0.94 -8.98
C TRP A 39 3.05 -0.85 -7.47
N VAL A 40 1.79 -0.65 -7.07
CA VAL A 40 1.35 -0.68 -5.66
C VAL A 40 1.59 -2.06 -5.02
N PHE A 41 1.21 -3.13 -5.71
CA PHE A 41 1.40 -4.50 -5.24
C PHE A 41 2.88 -4.84 -5.03
N ALA A 42 3.72 -4.53 -6.00
CA ALA A 42 5.17 -4.73 -5.93
C ALA A 42 5.77 -3.96 -4.74
N GLY A 43 5.35 -2.72 -4.50
CA GLY A 43 5.78 -1.94 -3.34
C GLY A 43 5.37 -2.59 -2.02
N CYS A 44 4.15 -3.14 -1.95
CA CYS A 44 3.63 -3.84 -0.78
C CYS A 44 4.44 -5.11 -0.49
N VAL A 45 4.65 -5.97 -1.50
CA VAL A 45 5.43 -7.21 -1.37
C VAL A 45 6.88 -6.90 -0.98
N TRP A 46 7.49 -5.89 -1.61
CA TRP A 46 8.85 -5.45 -1.28
C TRP A 46 8.99 -5.00 0.16
N THR A 47 7.99 -4.24 0.66
CA THR A 47 7.96 -3.79 2.05
C THR A 47 7.83 -4.95 3.03
N LEU A 48 6.97 -5.93 2.73
CA LEU A 48 6.82 -7.14 3.55
C LEU A 48 8.08 -8.00 3.54
N TRP A 49 8.74 -8.11 2.39
CA TRP A 49 10.01 -8.82 2.27
C TRP A 49 11.10 -8.16 3.11
N LEU A 50 11.25 -6.84 3.03
CA LEU A 50 12.19 -6.09 3.87
C LEU A 50 11.88 -6.24 5.36
N PHE A 51 10.60 -6.16 5.73
CA PHE A 51 10.17 -6.35 7.12
C PHE A 51 10.51 -7.74 7.64
N ARG A 52 10.26 -8.79 6.85
CA ARG A 52 10.63 -10.16 7.20
C ARG A 52 12.14 -10.30 7.38
N ASN A 53 12.93 -9.70 6.49
CA ASN A 53 14.39 -9.74 6.61
C ASN A 53 14.86 -9.02 7.87
N ASP A 54 14.33 -7.84 8.19
CA ASP A 54 14.70 -7.12 9.40
C ASP A 54 14.35 -7.92 10.67
N MET A 55 13.22 -8.64 10.67
CA MET A 55 12.89 -9.56 11.77
C MET A 55 13.88 -10.72 11.88
N VAL A 56 14.24 -11.37 10.77
CA VAL A 56 15.12 -12.55 10.77
C VAL A 56 16.57 -12.18 11.10
N PHE A 57 17.05 -11.03 10.64
CA PHE A 57 18.47 -10.67 10.73
C PHE A 57 18.78 -9.66 11.83
N GLN A 58 17.83 -8.81 12.24
CA GLN A 58 18.08 -7.78 13.25
C GLN A 58 17.35 -8.05 14.57
N ASP A 59 16.54 -9.12 14.65
CA ASP A 59 15.68 -9.48 15.78
C ASP A 59 14.79 -8.31 16.25
N ARG A 60 14.47 -7.40 15.31
CA ARG A 60 13.64 -6.23 15.56
C ARG A 60 12.23 -6.52 15.09
N VAL A 61 11.34 -6.81 16.03
CA VAL A 61 9.90 -6.68 15.79
C VAL A 61 9.57 -5.19 15.88
N PRO A 62 9.09 -4.55 14.80
CA PRO A 62 8.78 -3.14 14.87
C PRO A 62 7.61 -2.91 15.81
N SER A 63 7.82 -1.99 16.75
CA SER A 63 6.87 -1.63 17.81
C SER A 63 5.61 -0.93 17.28
N ASN A 64 5.61 -0.46 16.02
CA ASN A 64 4.53 0.31 15.46
C ASN A 64 4.23 -0.06 14.00
N ILE A 65 2.99 -0.47 13.71
CA ILE A 65 2.48 -0.80 12.37
C ILE A 65 2.59 0.41 11.41
N MET A 66 2.55 1.64 11.91
CA MET A 66 2.72 2.84 11.09
C MET A 66 4.10 2.91 10.45
N SER A 67 5.14 2.38 11.10
CA SER A 67 6.48 2.32 10.51
C SER A 67 6.49 1.48 9.21
N LEU A 68 5.72 0.39 9.17
CA LEU A 68 5.54 -0.44 7.98
C LEU A 68 4.80 0.33 6.87
N LEU A 69 3.76 1.07 7.22
CA LEU A 69 3.00 1.89 6.26
C LEU A 69 3.87 3.00 5.65
N TYR A 70 4.58 3.76 6.48
CA TYR A 70 5.45 4.83 5.98
C TYR A 70 6.61 4.29 5.15
N ARG A 71 7.17 3.14 5.51
CA ARG A 71 8.21 2.50 4.69
C ARG A 71 7.70 2.12 3.31
N PHE A 72 6.47 1.59 3.23
CA PHE A 72 5.82 1.31 1.96
C PHE A 72 5.61 2.56 1.11
N LEU A 73 5.14 3.66 1.73
CA LEU A 73 5.00 4.94 1.03
C LEU A 73 6.35 5.45 0.53
N SER A 74 7.42 5.32 1.32
CA SER A 74 8.78 5.69 0.92
C SER A 74 9.27 4.87 -0.27
N ILE A 75 9.02 3.56 -0.29
CA ILE A 75 9.39 2.69 -1.43
C ILE A 75 8.65 3.14 -2.69
N LEU A 76 7.35 3.41 -2.60
CA LEU A 76 6.58 3.93 -3.73
C LEU A 76 7.10 5.31 -4.17
N ALA A 77 7.37 6.23 -3.25
CA ALA A 77 7.95 7.53 -3.58
C ALA A 77 9.31 7.40 -4.29
N GLN A 78 10.15 6.46 -3.86
CA GLN A 78 11.44 6.16 -4.48
C GLN A 78 11.30 5.56 -5.88
N TRP A 79 10.25 4.78 -6.13
CA TRP A 79 9.99 4.18 -7.45
C TRP A 79 9.25 5.13 -8.39
N LEU A 80 8.60 6.18 -7.89
CA LEU A 80 7.85 7.12 -8.72
C LEU A 80 8.68 7.73 -9.86
N PRO A 81 9.95 8.16 -9.68
CA PRO A 81 10.81 8.62 -10.77
C PRO A 81 11.11 7.56 -11.83
N LEU A 82 11.10 6.27 -11.44
CA LEU A 82 11.35 5.12 -12.31
C LEU A 82 10.10 4.71 -13.10
N THR A 83 8.92 5.26 -12.75
CA THR A 83 7.69 4.95 -13.49
C THR A 83 7.72 5.59 -14.88
N PRO A 84 7.22 4.90 -15.92
CA PRO A 84 7.09 5.48 -17.25
C PRO A 84 6.31 6.80 -17.23
N MET A 85 6.74 7.79 -18.03
CA MET A 85 6.11 9.12 -18.10
C MET A 85 4.58 9.05 -18.24
N ARG A 86 4.08 8.13 -19.07
CA ARG A 86 2.65 7.88 -19.34
C ARG A 86 1.82 7.41 -18.14
N LEU A 87 2.47 6.97 -17.05
CA LEU A 87 1.86 6.50 -15.80
C LEU A 87 2.16 7.43 -14.62
N LYS A 88 3.05 8.41 -14.80
CA LYS A 88 3.62 9.20 -13.70
C LYS A 88 2.55 10.02 -12.98
N GLU A 89 1.59 10.58 -13.73
CA GLU A 89 0.46 11.32 -13.16
C GLU A 89 -0.44 10.42 -12.31
N ASP A 90 -0.83 9.25 -12.84
CA ASP A 90 -1.66 8.28 -12.13
C ASP A 90 -0.95 7.72 -10.88
N ALA A 91 0.35 7.43 -10.99
CA ALA A 91 1.18 6.99 -9.87
C ALA A 91 1.32 8.09 -8.79
N THR A 92 1.46 9.36 -9.20
CA THR A 92 1.53 10.50 -8.28
C THR A 92 0.20 10.69 -7.54
N ARG A 93 -0.92 10.60 -8.25
CA ARG A 93 -2.27 10.65 -7.66
C ARG A 93 -2.46 9.51 -6.66
N CYS A 94 -2.12 8.29 -7.06
CA CYS A 94 -2.19 7.10 -6.21
C CYS A 94 -1.37 7.27 -4.92
N LEU A 95 -0.11 7.71 -5.04
CA LEU A 95 0.77 7.95 -3.89
C LEU A 95 0.23 9.04 -2.97
N SER A 96 -0.34 10.10 -3.54
CA SER A 96 -0.96 11.21 -2.78
C SER A 96 -2.16 10.72 -1.97
N SER A 97 -3.04 9.91 -2.57
CA SER A 97 -4.19 9.30 -1.87
C SER A 97 -3.74 8.38 -0.72
N LEU A 98 -2.70 7.57 -0.94
CA LEU A 98 -2.12 6.71 0.09
C LEU A 98 -1.52 7.54 1.24
N HIS A 99 -0.80 8.62 0.95
CA HIS A 99 -0.29 9.54 1.98
C HIS A 99 -1.41 10.21 2.79
N ALA A 100 -2.47 10.67 2.11
CA ALA A 100 -3.62 11.29 2.77
C ALA A 100 -4.28 10.32 3.75
N ARG A 101 -4.50 9.06 3.33
CA ARG A 101 -5.07 8.01 4.19
C ARG A 101 -4.15 7.65 5.36
N ALA A 102 -2.83 7.59 5.15
CA ALA A 102 -1.90 7.33 6.24
C ALA A 102 -1.95 8.44 7.31
N ARG A 103 -2.01 9.71 6.89
CA ARG A 103 -2.17 10.84 7.83
C ARG A 103 -3.49 10.79 8.58
N SER A 104 -4.60 10.42 7.93
CA SER A 104 -5.90 10.33 8.61
C SER A 104 -5.88 9.28 9.72
N ILE A 105 -5.18 8.15 9.51
CA ILE A 105 -5.01 7.10 10.53
C ILE A 105 -4.14 7.60 11.69
N THR A 106 -3.04 8.31 11.40
CA THR A 106 -2.17 8.89 12.44
C THR A 106 -2.90 9.93 13.30
N ASN A 107 -3.78 10.73 12.67
CA ASN A 107 -4.49 11.82 13.34
C ASN A 107 -5.82 11.39 13.98
N GLN A 108 -6.24 10.13 13.83
CA GLN A 108 -7.45 9.63 14.47
C GLN A 108 -7.22 9.51 15.98
N PRO A 109 -7.91 10.29 16.83
CA PRO A 109 -7.67 10.27 18.26
C PRO A 109 -8.05 8.89 18.84
N ARG A 110 -7.24 8.43 19.79
CA ARG A 110 -7.32 7.15 20.51
C ARG A 110 -8.54 7.08 21.47
N ASN A 111 -9.66 7.71 21.09
CA ASN A 111 -10.79 8.02 21.98
C ASN A 111 -12.03 7.14 21.74
N ALA A 112 -12.00 6.21 20.78
CA ALA A 112 -13.13 5.34 20.49
C ALA A 112 -13.14 4.01 21.27
N SER A 113 -12.23 3.82 22.25
CA SER A 113 -12.12 2.57 23.02
C SER A 113 -12.50 2.69 24.49
N LEU A 114 -13.12 3.80 24.92
CA LEU A 114 -13.54 4.00 26.32
C LEU A 114 -14.99 4.49 26.48
N SER A 115 -15.80 4.49 25.42
CA SER A 115 -17.22 4.88 25.49
C SER A 115 -18.20 3.70 25.45
N ASP A 116 -17.72 2.46 25.33
CA ASP A 116 -18.57 1.25 25.21
C ASP A 116 -18.32 0.21 26.32
N LEU A 117 -17.96 0.65 27.54
CA LEU A 117 -18.00 -0.17 28.76
C LEU A 117 -18.70 0.58 29.89
#